data_AF-A0A4R3M6B0-F1
#
_entry.id   AF-A0A4R3M6B0-F1
#
_cell.length_a   1.000
_cell.length_b   1.000
_cell.length_c   1.000
_cell.angle_alpha   90.00
_cell.angle_beta   90.00
_cell.angle_gamma   90.00
#
_symmetry.space_group_name_H-M   'P 1'
#
loop_
_entity.id
_entity.type
_entity.pdbx_description
1 polymer ?
#
loop_
_entity_poly.entity_id
_entity_poly.type
_entity_poly.pdbx_seq_one_letter_code
_entity_poly.pdbx_strand_id
1 'polypeptide(L)'
;MPIPLELQHASEDFERFLADARDTSGLATRNQTYTMVEGVLHTFRRRLTPAEAIDFAQVLPPVLRAIFVADWDITSAPVPFCDRAGLTREVKGLRRHHNFAPETCIADVSAALRRATDGAALDAVLDRVGPAAAEFWRVPSGG
;
A
#
# COMPACT_ATOMS: atom_id res chain seq x y z
N MET A 1 -12.30 -24.43 -16.49
CA MET A 1 -11.21 -23.75 -15.76
C MET A 1 -11.69 -23.48 -14.35
N PRO A 2 -10.99 -23.94 -13.30
CA PRO A 2 -11.29 -23.52 -11.94
C PRO A 2 -10.94 -22.04 -11.74
N ILE A 3 -11.59 -21.38 -10.79
CA ILE A 3 -11.25 -20.02 -10.39
C ILE A 3 -9.80 -20.01 -9.84
N PRO A 4 -8.96 -19.00 -10.15
CA PRO A 4 -7.63 -18.88 -9.54
C PRO A 4 -7.68 -18.93 -8.01
N LEU A 5 -6.74 -19.63 -7.37
CA LEU A 5 -6.74 -19.85 -5.92
C LEU A 5 -6.67 -18.53 -5.13
N GLU A 6 -5.90 -17.56 -5.63
CA GLU A 6 -5.77 -16.22 -5.06
C GLU A 6 -7.12 -15.48 -4.98
N LEU A 7 -8.04 -15.73 -5.93
CA LEU A 7 -9.37 -15.15 -5.91
C LEU A 7 -10.31 -15.92 -4.97
N GLN A 8 -10.14 -17.23 -4.86
CA GLN A 8 -10.92 -18.06 -3.94
C GLN A 8 -10.61 -17.72 -2.47
N HIS A 9 -9.36 -17.43 -2.15
CA HIS A 9 -8.90 -17.12 -0.79
C HIS A 9 -8.73 -15.62 -0.51
N ALA A 10 -9.18 -14.74 -1.42
CA ALA A 10 -8.93 -13.30 -1.36
C ALA A 10 -9.26 -12.66 0.01
N SER A 11 -10.38 -13.06 0.62
CA SER A 11 -10.79 -12.56 1.94
C SER A 11 -9.87 -13.04 3.07
N GLU A 12 -9.47 -14.32 3.06
CA GLU A 12 -8.58 -14.90 4.08
C GLU A 12 -7.17 -14.31 3.99
N ASP A 13 -6.66 -14.13 2.77
CA ASP A 13 -5.36 -13.52 2.52
C ASP A 13 -5.35 -12.05 2.94
N PHE A 14 -6.46 -11.34 2.71
CA PHE A 14 -6.61 -9.96 3.15
C PHE A 14 -6.65 -9.82 4.68
N GLU A 15 -7.39 -10.69 5.38
CA GLU A 15 -7.40 -10.69 6.85
C GLU A 15 -6.01 -11.02 7.42
N ARG A 16 -5.28 -11.95 6.80
CA ARG A 16 -3.90 -12.27 7.18
C ARG A 16 -2.97 -11.07 6.97
N PHE A 17 -3.08 -10.38 5.85
CA PHE A 17 -2.34 -9.14 5.59
C PHE A 17 -2.69 -8.04 6.62
N LEU A 18 -3.96 -7.83 6.96
CA LEU A 18 -4.35 -6.83 7.95
C LEU A 18 -3.85 -7.18 9.35
N ALA A 19 -3.85 -8.46 9.74
CA ALA A 19 -3.28 -8.89 11.01
C ALA A 19 -1.77 -8.59 11.06
N ASP A 20 -1.05 -8.92 10.00
CA ASP A 20 0.39 -8.70 9.90
C ASP A 20 0.76 -7.19 9.90
N ALA A 21 0.03 -6.37 9.15
CA ALA A 21 0.20 -4.91 9.15
C ALA A 21 -0.14 -4.29 10.51
N ARG A 22 -1.17 -4.81 11.21
CA ARG A 22 -1.52 -4.38 12.57
C ARG A 22 -0.37 -4.67 13.53
N ASP A 23 0.12 -5.90 13.53
CA ASP A 23 1.14 -6.35 14.48
C ASP A 23 2.47 -5.63 14.23
N THR A 24 2.81 -5.37 12.96
CA THR A 24 4.01 -4.58 12.58
C THR A 24 3.91 -3.12 13.04
N SER A 25 2.73 -2.51 12.95
CA SER A 25 2.51 -1.09 13.29
C SER A 25 2.13 -0.83 14.76
N GLY A 26 1.93 -1.88 15.55
CA GLY A 26 1.49 -1.78 16.94
C GLY A 26 0.05 -1.23 17.11
N LEU A 27 -0.77 -1.29 16.07
CA LEU A 27 -2.16 -0.84 16.13
C LEU A 27 -3.05 -1.82 16.90
N ALA A 28 -4.11 -1.31 17.53
CA ALA A 28 -4.96 -2.14 18.40
C ALA A 28 -6.07 -2.88 17.63
N THR A 29 -6.58 -2.29 16.54
CA THR A 29 -7.79 -2.79 15.89
C THR A 29 -7.66 -2.92 14.38
N ARG A 30 -8.41 -3.87 13.83
CA ARG A 30 -8.51 -4.11 12.39
C ARG A 30 -8.90 -2.85 11.60
N ASN A 31 -9.84 -2.05 12.11
CA ASN A 31 -10.32 -0.86 11.40
C ASN A 31 -9.29 0.28 11.37
N GLN A 32 -8.48 0.42 12.43
CA GLN A 32 -7.35 1.35 12.42
C GLN A 32 -6.33 0.93 11.36
N THR A 33 -5.97 -0.36 11.31
CA THR A 33 -5.04 -0.91 10.32
C THR A 33 -5.56 -0.73 8.90
N TYR A 34 -6.83 -1.03 8.65
CA TYR A 34 -7.47 -0.79 7.36
C TYR A 34 -7.30 0.67 6.92
N THR A 35 -7.60 1.62 7.81
CA THR A 35 -7.52 3.06 7.50
C THR A 35 -6.07 3.49 7.20
N MET A 36 -5.10 2.94 7.92
CA MET A 36 -3.67 3.17 7.65
C MET A 36 -3.26 2.63 6.28
N VAL A 37 -3.62 1.38 5.96
CA VAL A 37 -3.32 0.75 4.66
C VAL A 37 -3.93 1.54 3.51
N GLU A 38 -5.21 1.91 3.62
CA GLU A 38 -5.91 2.77 2.66
C GLU A 38 -5.15 4.09 2.45
N GLY A 39 -4.69 4.71 3.55
CA GLY A 39 -3.88 5.92 3.52
C GLY A 39 -2.56 5.75 2.76
N VAL A 40 -1.80 4.68 3.03
CA VAL A 40 -0.54 4.39 2.35
C VAL A 40 -0.76 4.16 0.85
N LEU A 41 -1.75 3.35 0.49
CA LEU A 41 -2.11 3.05 -0.90
C LEU A 41 -2.52 4.32 -1.66
N HIS A 42 -3.37 5.16 -1.07
CA HIS A 42 -3.80 6.42 -1.68
C HIS A 42 -2.65 7.42 -1.81
N THR A 43 -1.79 7.55 -0.80
CA THR A 43 -0.61 8.42 -0.89
C THR A 43 0.30 7.98 -2.03
N PHE A 44 0.57 6.68 -2.19
CA PHE A 44 1.36 6.19 -3.33
C PHE A 44 0.66 6.44 -4.67
N ARG A 45 -0.63 6.09 -4.78
CA ARG A 45 -1.43 6.24 -6.01
C ARG A 45 -1.40 7.65 -6.59
N ARG A 46 -1.46 8.68 -5.75
CA ARG A 46 -1.46 10.09 -6.19
C ARG A 46 -0.20 10.50 -6.97
N ARG A 47 0.86 9.70 -6.94
CA ARG A 47 2.13 9.93 -7.64
C ARG A 47 2.28 9.18 -8.96
N LEU A 48 1.28 8.38 -9.33
CA LEU A 48 1.34 7.51 -10.50
C LEU A 48 0.43 8.01 -11.62
N THR A 49 0.88 7.84 -12.85
CA THR A 49 0.01 7.85 -14.02
C THR A 49 -0.96 6.65 -13.99
N PRO A 50 -2.08 6.69 -14.74
CA PRO A 50 -2.97 5.54 -14.94
C PRO A 50 -2.24 4.26 -15.35
N ALA A 51 -1.27 4.34 -16.26
CA ALA A 51 -0.51 3.17 -16.71
C ALA A 51 0.33 2.56 -15.58
N GLU A 52 1.11 3.38 -14.87
CA GLU A 52 1.95 2.93 -13.74
C GLU A 52 1.12 2.36 -12.60
N ALA A 53 -0.03 2.98 -12.30
CA ALA A 53 -0.95 2.49 -11.28
C ALA A 53 -1.54 1.12 -11.63
N ILE A 54 -1.89 0.89 -12.90
CA ILE A 54 -2.38 -0.41 -13.34
C ILE A 54 -1.28 -1.47 -13.26
N ASP A 55 -0.05 -1.15 -13.67
CA ASP A 55 1.10 -2.04 -13.54
C ASP A 55 1.35 -2.43 -12.07
N PHE A 56 1.28 -1.46 -11.15
CA PHE A 56 1.37 -1.71 -9.71
C PHE A 56 0.21 -2.55 -9.19
N ALA A 57 -1.01 -2.28 -9.66
CA ALA A 57 -2.19 -3.03 -9.25
C ALA A 57 -2.11 -4.52 -9.62
N GLN A 58 -1.45 -4.89 -10.73
CA GLN A 58 -1.31 -6.30 -11.15
C GLN A 58 -0.54 -7.16 -10.14
N VAL A 59 0.39 -6.58 -9.37
CA VAL A 59 1.20 -7.32 -8.37
C VAL A 59 0.61 -7.28 -6.95
N LEU A 60 -0.53 -6.61 -6.75
CA LEU A 60 -1.22 -6.58 -5.46
C LEU A 60 -2.13 -7.81 -5.26
N PRO A 61 -2.26 -8.30 -4.01
CA PRO A 61 -3.34 -9.20 -3.61
C PRO A 61 -4.72 -8.64 -4.00
N PRO A 62 -5.71 -9.48 -4.35
CA PRO A 62 -6.95 -9.03 -5.00
C PRO A 62 -7.74 -7.94 -4.24
N VAL A 63 -7.85 -8.05 -2.91
CA VAL A 63 -8.58 -7.04 -2.12
C VAL A 63 -7.79 -5.73 -2.03
N LEU A 64 -6.46 -5.78 -1.89
CA LEU A 64 -5.61 -4.58 -1.91
C LEU A 64 -5.66 -3.88 -3.26
N ARG A 65 -5.70 -4.67 -4.36
CA ARG A 65 -5.92 -4.16 -5.72
C ARG A 65 -7.22 -3.38 -5.81
N ALA A 66 -8.32 -3.95 -5.28
CA ALA A 66 -9.64 -3.29 -5.29
C ALA A 66 -9.63 -1.98 -4.50
N ILE A 67 -9.04 -1.97 -3.29
CA ILE A 67 -8.88 -0.76 -2.47
C ILE A 67 -8.03 0.28 -3.22
N PHE A 68 -6.93 -0.15 -3.83
CA PHE A 68 -6.01 0.74 -4.53
C PHE A 68 -6.66 1.47 -5.71
N VAL A 69 -7.61 0.87 -6.44
CA VAL A 69 -8.27 1.53 -7.59
C VAL A 69 -9.59 2.21 -7.24
N ALA A 70 -10.17 1.91 -6.07
CA ALA A 70 -11.46 2.46 -5.65
C ALA A 70 -11.46 3.99 -5.61
N ASP A 71 -12.55 4.59 -6.12
CA ASP A 71 -12.80 6.04 -6.10
C ASP A 71 -11.67 6.91 -6.68
N TRP A 72 -10.88 6.36 -7.62
CA TRP A 72 -9.80 7.12 -8.24
C TRP A 72 -10.29 8.07 -9.34
N ASP A 73 -10.01 9.35 -9.19
CA ASP A 73 -10.05 10.33 -10.29
C ASP A 73 -8.75 10.29 -11.11
N ILE A 74 -8.82 9.64 -12.28
CA ILE A 74 -7.70 9.52 -13.22
C ILE A 74 -7.41 10.81 -14.00
N THR A 75 -8.25 11.84 -13.89
CA THR A 75 -8.04 13.14 -14.56
C THR A 75 -7.13 14.06 -13.78
N SER A 76 -6.99 13.81 -12.48
CA SER A 76 -6.06 14.51 -11.60
C SER A 76 -4.60 14.21 -11.99
N ALA A 77 -3.80 15.25 -12.19
CA ALA A 77 -2.38 15.10 -12.50
C ALA A 77 -1.61 14.48 -11.32
N PRO A 78 -0.62 13.59 -11.57
CA PRO A 78 0.22 13.05 -10.52
C PRO A 78 0.97 14.16 -9.77
N VAL A 79 1.04 14.03 -8.44
CA VAL A 79 1.87 14.91 -7.60
C VAL A 79 3.27 14.32 -7.44
N PRO A 80 4.33 15.13 -7.31
CA PRO A 80 5.67 14.60 -7.12
C PRO A 80 5.82 13.88 -5.78
N PHE A 81 6.79 12.95 -5.72
CA PHE A 81 7.27 12.42 -4.45
C PHE A 81 7.91 13.55 -3.62
N CYS A 82 7.67 13.53 -2.31
CA CYS A 82 8.26 14.44 -1.34
C CYS A 82 9.03 13.63 -0.28
N ASP A 83 9.52 14.29 0.77
CA ASP A 83 10.24 13.63 1.85
C ASP A 83 9.34 12.64 2.63
N ARG A 84 9.98 11.70 3.35
CA ARG A 84 9.27 10.67 4.12
C ARG A 84 8.25 11.28 5.09
N ALA A 85 8.61 12.37 5.76
CA ALA A 85 7.73 13.06 6.69
C ALA A 85 6.50 13.69 6.01
N GLY A 86 6.66 14.27 4.81
CA GLY A 86 5.55 14.77 3.99
C GLY A 86 4.61 13.64 3.57
N LEU A 87 5.17 12.52 3.11
CA LEU A 87 4.40 11.33 2.73
C LEU A 87 3.61 10.77 3.92
N THR A 88 4.24 10.61 5.08
CA THR A 88 3.59 10.14 6.31
C THR A 88 2.47 11.09 6.75
N ARG A 89 2.66 12.42 6.63
CA ARG A 89 1.59 13.39 6.91
C ARG A 89 0.40 13.25 5.97
N GLU A 90 0.62 12.98 4.69
CA GLU A 90 -0.46 12.69 3.75
C GLU A 90 -1.23 11.42 4.14
N VAL A 91 -0.53 10.34 4.50
CA VAL A 91 -1.15 9.09 4.98
C VAL A 91 -2.06 9.38 6.16
N LYS A 92 -1.56 10.07 7.18
CA LYS A 92 -2.31 10.43 8.41
C LYS A 92 -3.45 11.42 8.15
N GLY A 93 -3.39 12.18 7.06
CA GLY A 93 -4.41 13.14 6.67
C GLY A 93 -5.72 12.49 6.20
N LEU A 94 -5.65 11.26 5.67
CA LEU A 94 -6.83 10.49 5.32
C LEU A 94 -7.65 10.22 6.58
N ARG A 95 -8.93 10.64 6.61
CA ARG A 95 -9.82 10.52 7.77
C ARG A 95 -9.14 10.95 9.08
N ARG A 96 -8.49 12.13 9.08
CA ARG A 96 -7.61 12.66 10.15
C ARG A 96 -8.01 12.38 11.61
N HIS A 97 -9.31 12.32 11.93
CA HIS A 97 -9.83 12.10 13.28
C HIS A 97 -9.95 10.62 13.67
N HIS A 98 -9.76 9.72 12.72
CA HIS A 98 -9.93 8.27 12.84
C HIS A 98 -8.73 7.48 12.30
N ASN A 99 -7.69 8.18 11.85
CA ASN A 99 -6.48 7.56 11.36
C ASN A 99 -5.39 7.64 12.42
N PHE A 100 -5.03 6.46 12.93
CA PHE A 100 -4.08 6.28 14.01
C PHE A 100 -2.73 5.78 13.50
N ALA A 101 -2.46 5.91 12.20
CA ALA A 101 -1.21 5.49 11.58
C ALA A 101 0.01 6.09 12.31
N PRO A 102 0.98 5.24 12.73
CA PRO A 102 2.22 5.70 13.34
C PRO A 102 3.12 6.40 12.32
N GLU A 103 4.20 7.03 12.78
CA GLU A 103 5.19 7.64 11.88
C GLU A 103 5.86 6.62 10.95
N THR A 104 5.91 5.36 11.37
CA THR A 104 6.44 4.20 10.64
C THR A 104 5.47 3.61 9.62
N CYS A 105 4.23 4.11 9.52
CA CYS A 105 3.14 3.48 8.77
C CYS A 105 3.49 3.03 7.34
N ILE A 106 4.23 3.84 6.58
CA ILE A 106 4.62 3.47 5.22
C ILE A 106 5.58 2.27 5.24
N ALA A 107 6.56 2.25 6.15
CA ALA A 107 7.48 1.13 6.29
C ALA A 107 6.75 -0.14 6.78
N ASP A 108 5.81 0.01 7.72
CA ASP A 108 5.04 -1.11 8.28
C ASP A 108 4.16 -1.78 7.22
N VAL A 109 3.42 -0.97 6.44
CA VAL A 109 2.62 -1.46 5.31
C VAL A 109 3.51 -2.02 4.21
N SER A 110 4.68 -1.44 3.96
CA SER A 110 5.65 -1.98 2.98
C SER A 110 6.15 -3.36 3.38
N ALA A 111 6.47 -3.55 4.66
CA ALA A 111 6.92 -4.84 5.18
C ALA A 111 5.82 -5.90 5.09
N ALA A 112 4.58 -5.55 5.45
CA ALA A 112 3.44 -6.45 5.34
C ALA A 112 3.11 -6.79 3.88
N LEU A 113 3.18 -5.80 2.98
CA LEU A 113 2.91 -6.02 1.55
C LEU A 113 3.94 -6.97 0.95
N ARG A 114 5.23 -6.80 1.27
CA ARG A 114 6.31 -7.69 0.80
C ARG A 114 6.17 -9.13 1.29
N ARG A 115 5.55 -9.37 2.44
CA ARG A 115 5.22 -10.73 2.93
C ARG A 115 3.98 -11.33 2.25
N ALA A 116 3.08 -10.48 1.76
CA ALA A 116 1.83 -10.88 1.14
C ALA A 116 1.88 -10.99 -0.40
N THR A 117 2.99 -10.60 -1.04
CA THR A 117 3.16 -10.65 -2.49
C THR A 117 4.53 -11.21 -2.90
N ASP A 118 4.70 -11.48 -4.19
CA ASP A 118 6.00 -11.76 -4.79
C ASP A 118 6.87 -10.50 -4.77
N GLY A 119 7.86 -10.49 -3.88
CA GLY A 119 8.77 -9.35 -3.71
C GLY A 119 9.55 -8.98 -4.97
N ALA A 120 9.92 -9.96 -5.81
CA ALA A 120 10.65 -9.70 -7.05
C ALA A 120 9.75 -9.05 -8.11
N ALA A 121 8.49 -9.49 -8.19
CA ALA A 121 7.50 -8.87 -9.07
C ALA A 121 7.18 -7.43 -8.62
N LEU A 122 7.07 -7.20 -7.31
CA LEU A 122 6.88 -5.87 -6.73
C LEU A 122 8.05 -4.94 -7.06
N ASP A 123 9.28 -5.37 -6.79
CA ASP A 123 10.49 -4.57 -7.06
C ASP A 123 10.61 -4.24 -8.57
N ALA A 124 10.36 -5.22 -9.44
CA ALA A 124 10.40 -5.01 -10.89
C ALA A 124 9.36 -3.98 -11.39
N VAL A 125 8.19 -3.88 -10.76
CA VAL A 125 7.21 -2.83 -11.11
C VAL A 125 7.65 -1.48 -10.57
N LEU A 126 8.13 -1.42 -9.33
CA LEU A 126 8.58 -0.16 -8.71
C LEU A 126 9.77 0.45 -9.46
N ASP A 127 10.70 -0.38 -9.94
CA ASP A 127 11.84 0.05 -10.76
C ASP A 127 11.42 0.69 -12.08
N ARG A 128 10.30 0.23 -12.69
CA ARG A 128 9.76 0.83 -13.91
C ARG A 128 9.14 2.21 -13.67
N VAL A 129 8.54 2.43 -12.50
CA VAL A 129 8.03 3.75 -12.09
C VAL A 129 9.20 4.69 -11.77
N GLY A 130 10.24 4.16 -11.11
CA GLY A 130 11.49 4.86 -10.89
C GLY A 130 11.92 4.91 -9.41
N PRO A 131 13.08 5.53 -9.13
CA PRO A 131 13.77 5.41 -7.84
C PRO A 131 12.95 5.95 -6.66
N ALA A 132 12.14 6.98 -6.87
CA ALA A 132 11.28 7.54 -5.82
C ALA A 132 10.15 6.58 -5.41
N ALA A 133 9.67 5.75 -6.34
CA ALA A 133 8.68 4.72 -6.04
C ALA A 133 9.30 3.56 -5.24
N ALA A 134 10.48 3.10 -5.65
CA ALA A 134 11.24 2.11 -4.89
C ALA A 134 11.60 2.62 -3.48
N GLU A 135 11.98 3.90 -3.36
CA GLU A 135 12.20 4.57 -2.07
C GLU A 135 10.94 4.54 -1.20
N PHE A 136 9.77 4.89 -1.75
CA PHE A 136 8.51 4.90 -1.00
C PHE A 136 8.25 3.57 -0.30
N TRP A 137 8.46 2.44 -1.00
CA TRP A 137 8.23 1.08 -0.49
C TRP A 137 9.45 0.41 0.15
N ARG A 138 10.52 1.17 0.41
CA ARG A 138 11.70 0.64 1.10
C ARG A 138 11.39 0.38 2.57
N VAL A 139 11.69 -0.83 3.01
CA VAL A 139 11.71 -1.19 4.44
C VAL A 139 13.12 -0.91 4.97
N PRO A 140 13.29 -0.08 6.01
CA PRO A 140 14.59 0.10 6.64
C PRO A 140 15.12 -1.25 7.14
N SER A 141 16.35 -1.60 6.81
CA SER A 141 17.03 -2.72 7.46
C SER A 141 17.11 -2.40 8.95
N GLY A 142 16.54 -3.26 9.81
CA GLY A 142 16.69 -3.10 11.25
C GLY A 142 18.16 -2.99 11.62
N GLY A 143 18.53 -1.94 12.35
CA GLY A 143 19.84 -1.84 13.00
C GLY A 143 19.90 -2.71 14.25
#